data_AF-S9Q235-F1
#
_entry.id   AF-S9Q235-F1
#
_cell.length_a   1.000
_cell.length_b   1.000
_cell.length_c   1.000
_cell.angle_alpha   90.00
_cell.angle_beta   90.00
_cell.angle_gamma   90.00
#
_symmetry.space_group_name_H-M   'P 1'
#
loop_
_entity.id
_entity.type
_entity.pdbx_description
1 polymer ?
#
loop_
_entity_poly.entity_id
_entity_poly.type
_entity_poly.pdbx_seq_one_letter_code
_entity_poly.pdbx_strand_id
1 'polypeptide(L)'
;MSKRPIRIIQWGCGLMGQTLIRTLREKGAELVGAIDHNAARRDRDAGEVAGLGQSLGVRIHPPDQADAVFREARADVCILCTRSIMSELAGALRVAARHGVNAITIGEEAFYPWTTSQALTEELDQLARANDCTLTGSGFQDVFWGNLITVLAGATHRIDRIVGLTQYNADDYGSALAQKHGVGLDPETFAARIGASNSPSYVWNSNEWLCAQLGWRVRDIRQQLLPTTHTGTLRSASLGREVPAGHATGMKAVVVTETHEGPVIETHCVGKLYAPGEVDLNEWTLRGEPDTTVTIRQPATPALTCATVLNRLPQLLAAPPGFVTTDRFTPATYVSRLETEA
;
A
#
# COMPACT_ATOMS: atom_id res chain seq x y z
N MET A 1 20.30 21.62 -17.79
CA MET A 1 18.82 21.64 -17.63
C MET A 1 18.52 22.03 -16.19
N SER A 2 17.63 22.99 -15.95
CA SER A 2 17.24 23.39 -14.59
C SER A 2 16.38 22.30 -13.97
N LYS A 3 16.66 21.94 -12.71
CA LYS A 3 15.82 21.04 -11.93
C LYS A 3 14.82 21.83 -11.09
N ARG A 4 13.63 21.28 -10.90
CA ARG A 4 12.59 21.81 -9.99
C ARG A 4 12.09 20.71 -9.05
N PRO A 5 11.55 21.07 -7.87
CA PRO A 5 10.85 20.12 -7.00
C PRO A 5 9.76 19.35 -7.75
N ILE A 6 9.60 18.06 -7.41
CA ILE A 6 8.40 17.30 -7.77
C ILE A 6 7.22 17.92 -7.00
N ARG A 7 6.15 18.25 -7.72
CA ARG A 7 4.93 18.89 -7.21
C ARG A 7 3.90 17.81 -6.90
N ILE A 8 3.49 17.70 -5.64
CA ILE A 8 2.69 16.58 -5.13
C ILE A 8 1.32 17.05 -4.62
N ILE A 9 0.25 16.36 -5.03
CA ILE A 9 -1.04 16.37 -4.33
C ILE A 9 -1.08 15.19 -3.35
N GLN A 10 -1.41 15.45 -2.08
CA GLN A 10 -1.70 14.39 -1.11
C GLN A 10 -3.21 14.15 -1.03
N TRP A 11 -3.68 12.98 -1.46
CA TRP A 11 -5.07 12.57 -1.31
C TRP A 11 -5.20 11.52 -0.18
N GLY A 12 -5.82 11.95 0.92
CA GLY A 12 -5.89 11.23 2.19
C GLY A 12 -4.83 11.75 3.14
N CYS A 13 -5.24 12.57 4.11
CA CYS A 13 -4.40 13.25 5.10
C CYS A 13 -4.53 12.58 6.49
N GLY A 14 -4.73 11.25 6.50
CA GLY A 14 -4.66 10.41 7.70
C GLY A 14 -3.22 10.17 8.17
N LEU A 15 -3.00 9.14 9.00
CA LEU A 15 -1.68 8.85 9.59
C LEU A 15 -0.56 8.74 8.53
N MET A 16 -0.82 8.01 7.43
CA MET A 16 0.17 7.84 6.35
C MET A 16 0.36 9.13 5.56
N GLY A 17 -0.74 9.82 5.22
CA GLY A 17 -0.68 11.09 4.50
C GLY A 17 0.06 12.18 5.27
N GLN A 18 -0.11 12.26 6.60
CA GLN A 18 0.65 13.19 7.45
C GLN A 18 2.15 12.87 7.44
N THR A 19 2.50 11.59 7.51
CA THR A 19 3.89 11.13 7.40
C THR A 19 4.48 11.51 6.03
N LEU A 20 3.74 11.32 4.95
CA LEU A 20 4.14 11.67 3.58
C LEU A 20 4.29 13.19 3.40
N ILE A 21 3.33 14.00 3.86
CA ILE A 21 3.42 15.49 3.80
C ILE A 21 4.70 15.99 4.46
N ARG A 22 5.08 15.41 5.60
CA ARG A 22 6.34 15.74 6.27
C ARG A 22 7.56 15.28 5.47
N THR A 23 7.61 14.00 5.14
CA THR A 23 8.82 13.36 4.57
C THR A 23 9.06 13.71 3.10
N LEU A 24 8.03 14.05 2.32
CA LEU A 24 8.20 14.54 0.94
C LEU A 24 8.97 15.86 0.91
N ARG A 25 8.69 16.75 1.88
CA ARG A 25 9.37 18.05 1.99
C ARG A 25 10.80 17.89 2.49
N GLU A 26 11.03 16.97 3.42
CA GLU A 26 12.39 16.60 3.85
C GLU A 26 13.24 16.10 2.67
N LYS A 27 12.61 15.50 1.65
CA LYS A 27 13.25 15.11 0.39
C LYS A 27 13.21 16.18 -0.71
N GLY A 28 12.76 17.40 -0.42
CA GLY A 28 12.79 18.52 -1.36
C GLY A 28 11.65 18.57 -2.38
N ALA A 29 10.60 17.75 -2.24
CA ALA A 29 9.37 17.90 -3.01
C ALA A 29 8.49 19.05 -2.46
N GLU A 30 7.59 19.54 -3.30
CA GLU A 30 6.63 20.61 -2.97
C GLU A 30 5.22 20.02 -2.85
N LEU A 31 4.55 20.27 -1.73
CA LEU A 31 3.12 19.96 -1.61
C LEU A 31 2.32 21.10 -2.25
N VAL A 32 1.51 20.77 -3.27
CA VAL A 32 0.77 21.76 -4.07
C VAL A 32 -0.74 21.58 -4.02
N GLY A 33 -1.21 20.54 -3.33
CA GLY A 33 -2.63 20.32 -3.07
C GLY A 33 -2.84 19.23 -2.02
N ALA A 34 -3.95 19.30 -1.31
CA ALA A 34 -4.32 18.30 -0.31
C ALA A 34 -5.82 18.03 -0.32
N ILE A 35 -6.21 16.75 -0.23
CA ILE A 35 -7.60 16.31 -0.31
C ILE A 35 -7.88 15.33 0.84
N ASP A 36 -8.92 15.56 1.64
CA ASP A 36 -9.38 14.62 2.67
C ASP A 36 -10.88 14.80 2.92
N HIS A 37 -11.59 13.68 3.12
CA HIS A 37 -13.04 13.70 3.38
C HIS A 37 -13.38 13.95 4.85
N ASN A 38 -12.42 13.81 5.76
CA ASN A 38 -12.62 13.94 7.19
C ASN A 38 -12.93 15.39 7.57
N ALA A 39 -14.11 15.60 8.15
CA ALA A 39 -14.59 16.92 8.56
C ALA A 39 -13.63 17.67 9.51
N ALA A 40 -12.87 16.96 10.34
CA ALA A 40 -11.91 17.58 11.27
C ALA A 40 -10.62 18.10 10.58
N ARG A 41 -10.40 17.72 9.32
CA ARG A 41 -9.21 18.11 8.53
C ARG A 41 -9.54 19.08 7.40
N ARG A 42 -10.78 19.04 6.89
CA ARG A 42 -11.25 19.98 5.86
C ARG A 42 -10.99 21.42 6.27
N ASP A 43 -10.60 22.24 5.30
CA ASP A 43 -10.33 23.67 5.43
C ASP A 43 -9.13 24.05 6.31
N ARG A 44 -8.47 23.07 6.93
CA ARG A 44 -7.21 23.27 7.64
C ARG A 44 -6.04 23.25 6.67
N ASP A 45 -4.93 23.82 7.12
CA ASP A 45 -3.65 23.72 6.44
C ASP A 45 -3.07 22.31 6.56
N ALA A 46 -2.57 21.76 5.45
CA ALA A 46 -2.00 20.42 5.39
C ALA A 46 -0.74 20.26 6.25
N GLY A 47 0.08 21.30 6.40
CA GLY A 47 1.25 21.32 7.27
C GLY A 47 0.90 21.32 8.76
N GLU A 48 -0.14 22.06 9.15
CA GLU A 48 -0.67 21.99 10.50
C GLU A 48 -1.20 20.61 10.84
N VAL A 49 -1.99 20.01 9.94
CA VAL A 49 -2.54 18.66 10.13
C VAL A 49 -1.42 17.60 10.18
N ALA A 50 -0.33 17.82 9.45
CA ALA A 50 0.86 16.96 9.49
C ALA A 50 1.81 17.27 10.67
N GLY A 51 1.46 18.21 11.56
CA GLY A 51 2.23 18.49 12.77
C GLY A 51 3.57 19.20 12.52
N LEU A 52 3.70 19.96 11.43
CA LEU A 52 4.97 20.60 11.04
C LEU A 52 5.35 21.82 11.90
N GLY A 53 4.45 22.31 12.75
CA GLY A 53 4.66 23.55 13.52
C GLY A 53 4.64 24.84 12.67
N GLN A 54 4.38 24.73 11.37
CA GLN A 54 4.21 25.85 10.45
C GLN A 54 3.20 25.49 9.35
N SER A 55 2.45 26.50 8.87
CA SER A 55 1.55 26.36 7.73
C SER A 55 2.35 26.23 6.42
N LEU A 56 1.82 25.44 5.49
CA LEU A 56 2.34 25.31 4.12
C LEU A 56 1.61 26.21 3.11
N GLY A 57 0.53 26.87 3.52
CA GLY A 57 -0.37 27.58 2.62
C GLY A 57 -1.20 26.64 1.72
N VAL A 58 -1.31 25.36 2.09
CA VAL A 58 -2.02 24.34 1.32
C VAL A 58 -3.25 23.90 2.09
N ARG A 59 -4.42 24.41 1.69
CA ARG A 59 -5.71 24.05 2.28
C ARG A 59 -6.07 22.61 1.90
N ILE A 60 -6.64 21.86 2.86
CA ILE A 60 -7.23 20.55 2.61
C ILE A 60 -8.65 20.72 2.08
N HIS A 61 -8.87 20.25 0.85
CA HIS A 61 -10.17 20.26 0.18
C HIS A 61 -10.92 18.93 0.35
N PRO A 62 -12.25 18.93 0.30
CA PRO A 62 -13.01 17.69 0.25
C PRO A 62 -12.95 17.04 -1.15
N PRO A 63 -13.22 15.72 -1.29
CA PRO A 63 -13.18 15.03 -2.56
C PRO A 63 -14.08 15.60 -3.67
N ASP A 64 -15.23 16.19 -3.33
CA ASP A 64 -16.12 16.85 -4.30
C ASP A 64 -15.48 18.08 -4.97
N GLN A 65 -14.39 18.60 -4.42
CA GLN A 65 -13.60 19.70 -4.99
C GLN A 65 -12.29 19.24 -5.63
N ALA A 66 -12.05 17.93 -5.73
CA ALA A 66 -10.79 17.39 -6.24
C ALA A 66 -10.44 17.93 -7.63
N ASP A 67 -11.40 17.95 -8.56
CA ASP A 67 -11.17 18.47 -9.91
C ASP A 67 -10.68 19.93 -9.93
N ALA A 68 -11.08 20.76 -8.96
CA ALA A 68 -10.59 22.14 -8.85
C ALA A 68 -9.14 22.17 -8.36
N VAL A 69 -8.81 21.36 -7.35
CA VAL A 69 -7.43 21.24 -6.83
C VAL A 69 -6.47 20.78 -7.92
N PHE A 70 -6.83 19.75 -8.70
CA PHE A 70 -5.97 19.25 -9.77
C PHE A 70 -5.74 20.29 -10.88
N ARG A 71 -6.75 21.08 -11.26
CA ARG A 71 -6.61 22.17 -12.24
C ARG A 71 -5.67 23.28 -11.78
N GLU A 72 -5.73 23.65 -10.50
CA GLU A 72 -4.92 24.73 -9.94
C GLU A 72 -3.48 24.30 -9.67
N ALA A 73 -3.31 23.12 -9.08
CA ALA A 73 -2.05 22.67 -8.51
C ALA A 73 -0.94 22.44 -9.54
N ARG A 74 -1.27 22.11 -10.80
CA ARG A 74 -0.30 21.70 -11.83
C ARG A 74 0.72 20.72 -11.26
N ALA A 75 0.21 19.62 -10.70
CA ALA A 75 1.01 18.64 -9.99
C ALA A 75 1.65 17.64 -10.95
N ASP A 76 2.81 17.10 -10.56
CA ASP A 76 3.45 15.99 -11.27
C ASP A 76 2.89 14.64 -10.79
N VAL A 77 2.54 14.56 -9.49
CA VAL A 77 2.13 13.32 -8.81
C VAL A 77 0.96 13.58 -7.85
N CYS A 78 0.03 12.64 -7.80
CA CYS A 78 -0.92 12.45 -6.71
C CYS A 78 -0.53 11.22 -5.88
N ILE A 79 -0.31 11.38 -4.57
CA ILE A 79 -0.13 10.26 -3.64
C ILE A 79 -1.46 9.96 -2.95
N LEU A 80 -1.95 8.72 -3.07
CA LEU A 80 -3.26 8.30 -2.59
C LEU A 80 -3.16 7.34 -1.38
N CYS A 81 -3.64 7.79 -0.22
CA CYS A 81 -3.59 7.09 1.07
C CYS A 81 -4.97 7.05 1.74
N THR A 82 -5.94 6.42 1.09
CA THR A 82 -7.36 6.46 1.50
C THR A 82 -7.93 5.11 1.90
N ARG A 83 -7.87 4.13 0.98
CA ARG A 83 -8.56 2.84 1.05
C ARG A 83 -7.67 1.72 0.50
N SER A 84 -8.11 0.47 0.64
CA SER A 84 -7.30 -0.70 0.30
C SER A 84 -7.66 -1.39 -1.00
N ILE A 85 -8.92 -1.25 -1.45
CA ILE A 85 -9.45 -1.98 -2.61
C ILE A 85 -9.69 -1.08 -3.82
N MET A 86 -9.47 -1.62 -5.02
CA MET A 86 -9.52 -0.89 -6.29
C MET A 86 -10.86 -0.21 -6.53
N SER A 87 -11.97 -0.86 -6.16
CA SER A 87 -13.31 -0.28 -6.31
C SER A 87 -13.50 1.03 -5.54
N GLU A 88 -12.84 1.18 -4.40
CA GLU A 88 -12.85 2.39 -3.57
C GLU A 88 -11.77 3.40 -3.97
N LEU A 89 -10.67 2.94 -4.58
CA LEU A 89 -9.58 3.77 -5.08
C LEU A 89 -9.87 4.39 -6.45
N ALA A 90 -10.65 3.70 -7.28
CA ALA A 90 -10.86 4.05 -8.68
C ALA A 90 -11.42 5.46 -8.88
N GLY A 91 -12.24 5.97 -7.96
CA GLY A 91 -12.74 7.36 -8.03
C GLY A 91 -11.60 8.38 -8.04
N ALA A 92 -10.66 8.28 -7.11
CA ALA A 92 -9.52 9.17 -7.01
C ALA A 92 -8.50 8.95 -8.14
N LEU A 93 -8.23 7.69 -8.50
CA LEU A 93 -7.34 7.35 -9.61
C LEU A 93 -7.86 7.89 -10.95
N ARG A 94 -9.17 7.81 -11.19
CA ARG A 94 -9.79 8.42 -12.38
C ARG A 94 -9.64 9.93 -12.41
N VAL A 95 -9.76 10.62 -11.26
CA VAL A 95 -9.52 12.07 -11.20
C VAL A 95 -8.08 12.36 -11.59
N ALA A 96 -7.09 11.70 -10.95
CA ALA A 96 -5.68 11.93 -11.27
C ALA A 96 -5.38 11.70 -12.76
N ALA A 97 -5.86 10.59 -13.33
CA ALA A 97 -5.66 10.25 -14.72
C ALA A 97 -6.32 11.24 -15.69
N ARG A 98 -7.57 11.69 -15.42
CA ARG A 98 -8.24 12.70 -16.27
C ARG A 98 -7.52 14.05 -16.32
N HIS A 99 -6.73 14.36 -15.31
CA HIS A 99 -5.90 15.59 -15.29
C HIS A 99 -4.47 15.34 -15.79
N GLY A 100 -4.15 14.14 -16.29
CA GLY A 100 -2.81 13.78 -16.75
C GLY A 100 -1.76 13.81 -15.64
N VAL A 101 -2.17 13.62 -14.38
CA VAL A 101 -1.26 13.62 -13.23
C VAL A 101 -0.96 12.18 -12.85
N ASN A 102 0.33 11.84 -12.74
CA ASN A 102 0.77 10.51 -12.31
C ASN A 102 0.22 10.20 -10.91
N ALA A 103 -0.14 8.95 -10.63
CA ALA A 103 -0.65 8.58 -9.31
C ALA A 103 0.06 7.36 -8.73
N ILE A 104 0.38 7.43 -7.45
CA ILE A 104 0.88 6.31 -6.67
C ILE A 104 0.00 6.13 -5.44
N THR A 105 -0.46 4.92 -5.19
CA THR A 105 -1.28 4.61 -4.02
C THR A 105 -0.61 3.59 -3.12
N ILE A 106 -0.88 3.69 -1.82
CA ILE A 106 -0.57 2.63 -0.85
C ILE A 106 -1.70 1.61 -0.71
N GLY A 107 -2.81 1.79 -1.44
CA GLY A 107 -3.93 0.86 -1.44
C GLY A 107 -3.47 -0.52 -1.91
N GLU A 108 -3.64 -1.51 -1.05
CA GLU A 108 -2.91 -2.76 -1.12
C GLU A 108 -3.30 -3.64 -2.32
N GLU A 109 -4.56 -3.57 -2.78
CA GLU A 109 -4.97 -4.27 -4.01
C GLU A 109 -4.30 -3.68 -5.26
N ALA A 110 -4.06 -2.37 -5.29
CA ALA A 110 -3.45 -1.70 -6.44
C ALA A 110 -1.98 -2.08 -6.67
N PHE A 111 -1.35 -2.83 -5.75
CA PHE A 111 0.00 -3.34 -5.94
C PHE A 111 0.10 -4.31 -7.12
N TYR A 112 -0.92 -5.16 -7.30
CA TYR A 112 -1.04 -6.02 -8.48
C TYR A 112 -2.52 -6.41 -8.74
N PRO A 113 -3.33 -5.51 -9.34
CA PRO A 113 -4.78 -5.67 -9.41
C PRO A 113 -5.29 -6.37 -10.68
N TRP A 114 -4.40 -6.88 -11.53
CA TRP A 114 -4.72 -7.35 -12.88
C TRP A 114 -5.67 -8.54 -12.94
N THR A 115 -5.75 -9.33 -11.88
CA THR A 115 -6.63 -10.51 -11.78
C THR A 115 -7.76 -10.29 -10.76
N THR A 116 -7.50 -9.55 -9.68
CA THR A 116 -8.48 -9.30 -8.61
C THR A 116 -9.50 -8.21 -8.98
N SER A 117 -9.10 -7.27 -9.83
CA SER A 117 -9.91 -6.13 -10.30
C SER A 117 -9.61 -5.82 -11.77
N GLN A 118 -9.58 -6.85 -12.62
CA GLN A 118 -9.17 -6.77 -14.02
C GLN A 118 -9.83 -5.61 -14.78
N ALA A 119 -11.16 -5.56 -14.82
CA ALA A 119 -11.89 -4.55 -15.60
C ALA A 119 -11.61 -3.11 -15.13
N LEU A 120 -11.51 -2.88 -13.82
CA LEU A 120 -11.15 -1.57 -13.28
C LEU A 120 -9.71 -1.19 -13.62
N THR A 121 -8.80 -2.17 -13.60
CA THR A 121 -7.39 -1.95 -13.92
C THR A 121 -7.22 -1.62 -15.40
N GLU A 122 -7.89 -2.34 -16.30
CA GLU A 122 -7.90 -2.08 -17.74
C GLU A 122 -8.52 -0.71 -18.07
N GLU A 123 -9.62 -0.34 -17.40
CA GLU A 123 -10.23 0.99 -17.55
C GLU A 123 -9.25 2.11 -17.15
N LEU A 124 -8.62 1.97 -15.98
CA LEU A 124 -7.63 2.94 -15.48
C LEU A 124 -6.37 2.98 -16.34
N ASP A 125 -5.93 1.84 -16.87
CA ASP A 125 -4.80 1.76 -17.80
C ASP A 125 -5.07 2.54 -19.09
N GLN A 126 -6.23 2.31 -19.72
CA GLN A 126 -6.61 3.06 -20.92
C GLN A 126 -6.76 4.56 -20.65
N LEU A 127 -7.39 4.93 -19.52
CA LEU A 127 -7.58 6.32 -19.14
C LEU A 127 -6.22 7.02 -18.92
N ALA A 128 -5.30 6.37 -18.23
CA ALA A 128 -3.96 6.90 -17.97
C ALA A 128 -3.13 7.02 -19.26
N ARG A 129 -3.22 6.04 -20.18
CA ARG A 129 -2.61 6.14 -21.52
C ARG A 129 -3.17 7.31 -22.33
N ALA A 130 -4.49 7.52 -22.29
CA ALA A 130 -5.15 8.59 -23.03
C ALA A 130 -4.77 10.00 -22.54
N ASN A 131 -4.23 10.12 -21.32
CA ASN A 131 -3.86 11.38 -20.69
C ASN A 131 -2.36 11.47 -20.35
N ASP A 132 -1.52 10.61 -20.94
CA ASP A 132 -0.06 10.65 -20.82
C ASP A 132 0.45 10.65 -19.37
N CYS A 133 -0.13 9.80 -18.52
CA CYS A 133 0.29 9.65 -17.12
C CYS A 133 0.38 8.18 -16.70
N THR A 134 1.10 7.94 -15.60
CA THR A 134 1.30 6.61 -15.02
C THR A 134 0.57 6.47 -13.69
N LEU A 135 -0.13 5.35 -13.50
CA LEU A 135 -0.75 4.95 -12.24
C LEU A 135 -0.06 3.70 -11.69
N THR A 136 0.18 3.62 -10.39
CA THR A 136 0.73 2.41 -9.74
C THR A 136 0.29 2.26 -8.29
N GLY A 137 0.34 1.04 -7.77
CA GLY A 137 0.40 0.76 -6.32
C GLY A 137 1.84 0.54 -5.84
N SER A 138 2.13 0.91 -4.59
CA SER A 138 3.39 0.62 -3.90
C SER A 138 3.15 0.61 -2.38
N GLY A 139 4.20 0.63 -1.56
CA GLY A 139 4.11 0.62 -0.09
C GLY A 139 5.06 -0.41 0.51
N PHE A 140 4.70 -0.97 1.68
CA PHE A 140 5.54 -1.97 2.35
C PHE A 140 5.81 -3.19 1.46
N GLN A 141 4.77 -3.68 0.76
CA GLN A 141 4.83 -4.82 -0.14
C GLN A 141 5.92 -4.74 -1.21
N ASP A 142 6.21 -3.53 -1.71
CA ASP A 142 7.13 -3.32 -2.84
C ASP A 142 8.55 -3.83 -2.57
N VAL A 143 9.03 -3.63 -1.34
CA VAL A 143 10.32 -4.19 -0.90
C VAL A 143 10.10 -5.46 -0.09
N PHE A 144 9.30 -5.40 0.97
CA PHE A 144 9.34 -6.40 2.04
C PHE A 144 8.57 -7.68 1.75
N TRP A 145 7.62 -7.64 0.81
CA TRP A 145 6.90 -8.81 0.25
C TRP A 145 7.17 -9.00 -1.25
N GLY A 146 8.14 -8.25 -1.78
CA GLY A 146 8.42 -8.16 -3.21
C GLY A 146 9.92 -8.22 -3.47
N ASN A 147 10.55 -7.08 -3.77
CA ASN A 147 11.94 -7.00 -4.22
C ASN A 147 12.97 -7.64 -3.27
N LEU A 148 12.74 -7.65 -1.95
CA LEU A 148 13.60 -8.36 -1.00
C LEU A 148 13.71 -9.85 -1.35
N ILE A 149 12.59 -10.47 -1.70
CA ILE A 149 12.49 -11.90 -2.01
C ILE A 149 13.09 -12.19 -3.38
N THR A 150 12.80 -11.36 -4.38
CA THR A 150 13.31 -11.59 -5.75
C THR A 150 14.81 -11.31 -5.86
N VAL A 151 15.35 -10.37 -5.08
CA VAL A 151 16.81 -10.18 -4.96
C VAL A 151 17.47 -11.42 -4.36
N LEU A 152 16.90 -12.01 -3.30
CA LEU A 152 17.40 -13.25 -2.71
C LEU A 152 17.30 -14.43 -3.69
N ALA A 153 16.18 -14.51 -4.44
CA ALA A 153 15.98 -15.51 -5.48
C ALA A 153 17.06 -15.47 -6.57
N GLY A 154 17.60 -14.28 -6.88
CA GLY A 154 18.71 -14.12 -7.82
C GLY A 154 20.03 -14.79 -7.37
N ALA A 155 20.15 -15.12 -6.09
CA ALA A 155 21.28 -15.88 -5.53
C ALA A 155 20.91 -17.34 -5.19
N THR A 156 19.73 -17.81 -5.60
CA THR A 156 19.24 -19.17 -5.32
C THR A 156 19.32 -20.03 -6.58
N HIS A 157 19.85 -21.26 -6.48
CA HIS A 157 19.99 -22.17 -7.63
C HIS A 157 18.65 -22.80 -8.02
N ARG A 158 17.87 -23.27 -7.04
CA ARG A 158 16.54 -23.85 -7.23
C ARG A 158 15.59 -23.37 -6.14
N ILE A 159 14.36 -23.00 -6.51
CA ILE A 159 13.31 -22.63 -5.57
C ILE A 159 12.19 -23.66 -5.68
N ASP A 160 11.91 -24.35 -4.58
CA ASP A 160 10.78 -25.29 -4.47
C ASP A 160 9.57 -24.61 -3.82
N ARG A 161 9.80 -23.78 -2.80
CA ARG A 161 8.76 -23.03 -2.09
C ARG A 161 9.29 -21.73 -1.53
N ILE A 162 8.51 -20.65 -1.63
CA ILE A 162 8.77 -19.40 -0.90
C ILE A 162 7.77 -19.35 0.25
N VAL A 163 8.23 -19.19 1.48
CA VAL A 163 7.37 -19.11 2.68
C VAL A 163 7.58 -17.76 3.35
N GLY A 164 6.52 -16.96 3.46
CA GLY A 164 6.54 -15.67 4.15
C GLY A 164 5.72 -15.68 5.44
N LEU A 165 6.24 -15.04 6.48
CA LEU A 165 5.51 -14.65 7.68
C LEU A 165 5.65 -13.14 7.86
N THR A 166 4.53 -12.44 7.78
CA THR A 166 4.46 -11.01 8.04
C THR A 166 3.38 -10.68 9.06
N GLN A 167 3.67 -9.74 9.94
CA GLN A 167 2.73 -9.22 10.93
C GLN A 167 2.88 -7.71 11.05
N TYR A 168 1.76 -7.00 11.13
CA TYR A 168 1.71 -5.55 11.32
C TYR A 168 0.58 -5.16 12.29
N ASN A 169 0.81 -4.07 13.02
CA ASN A 169 -0.16 -3.55 13.98
C ASN A 169 -1.29 -2.79 13.28
N ALA A 170 -2.53 -3.27 13.43
CA ALA A 170 -3.69 -2.65 12.79
C ALA A 170 -3.93 -1.19 13.22
N ASP A 171 -3.47 -0.80 14.42
CA ASP A 171 -3.68 0.55 14.95
C ASP A 171 -2.79 1.63 14.29
N ASP A 172 -1.75 1.25 13.55
CA ASP A 172 -0.81 2.20 12.95
C ASP A 172 -1.31 2.84 11.64
N TYR A 173 -2.45 2.37 11.10
CA TYR A 173 -2.88 2.69 9.73
C TYR A 173 -4.25 3.40 9.64
N GLY A 174 -5.01 3.43 10.73
CA GLY A 174 -6.33 4.06 10.77
C GLY A 174 -7.49 3.10 10.48
N SER A 175 -8.69 3.67 10.45
CA SER A 175 -9.94 2.91 10.49
C SER A 175 -10.17 1.98 9.29
N ALA A 176 -9.74 2.37 8.08
CA ALA A 176 -9.95 1.57 6.87
C ALA A 176 -9.30 0.18 6.97
N LEU A 177 -8.04 0.13 7.41
CA LEU A 177 -7.32 -1.13 7.60
C LEU A 177 -7.93 -1.94 8.74
N ALA A 178 -8.24 -1.32 9.87
CA ALA A 178 -8.87 -1.99 11.00
C ALA A 178 -10.23 -2.62 10.62
N GLN A 179 -11.01 -1.95 9.77
CA GLN A 179 -12.28 -2.46 9.23
C GLN A 179 -12.06 -3.66 8.29
N LYS A 180 -11.08 -3.58 7.37
CA LYS A 180 -10.73 -4.69 6.46
C LYS A 180 -10.33 -5.96 7.23
N HIS A 181 -9.68 -5.81 8.38
CA HIS A 181 -9.25 -6.92 9.24
C HIS A 181 -10.31 -7.38 10.24
N GLY A 182 -11.51 -6.80 10.22
CA GLY A 182 -12.60 -7.21 11.12
C GLY A 182 -12.35 -6.89 12.60
N VAL A 183 -11.54 -5.89 12.91
CA VAL A 183 -11.20 -5.53 14.30
C VAL A 183 -12.47 -5.16 15.08
N GLY A 184 -12.71 -5.87 16.18
CA GLY A 184 -13.84 -5.69 17.08
C GLY A 184 -15.12 -6.43 16.68
N LEU A 185 -15.09 -7.25 15.62
CA LEU A 185 -16.22 -8.13 15.30
C LEU A 185 -16.26 -9.33 16.25
N ASP A 186 -17.46 -9.78 16.62
CA ASP A 186 -17.64 -11.09 17.24
C ASP A 186 -17.34 -12.22 16.22
N PRO A 187 -17.08 -13.47 16.68
CA PRO A 187 -16.72 -14.58 15.80
C PRO A 187 -17.73 -14.87 14.68
N GLU A 188 -19.03 -14.77 14.95
CA GLU A 188 -20.08 -15.06 13.94
C GLU A 188 -20.11 -13.97 12.87
N THR A 189 -20.08 -12.70 13.28
CA THR A 189 -20.03 -11.57 12.35
C THR A 189 -18.73 -11.58 11.53
N PHE A 190 -17.59 -11.96 12.13
CA PHE A 190 -16.34 -12.13 11.39
C PHE A 190 -16.48 -13.23 10.34
N ALA A 191 -17.00 -14.40 10.71
CA ALA A 191 -17.19 -15.51 9.78
C ALA A 191 -18.11 -15.12 8.61
N ALA A 192 -19.21 -14.41 8.89
CA ALA A 192 -20.16 -14.00 7.87
C ALA A 192 -19.64 -12.88 6.94
N ARG A 193 -18.89 -11.90 7.46
CA ARG A 193 -18.45 -10.73 6.67
C ARG A 193 -17.07 -10.88 6.06
N ILE A 194 -16.12 -11.43 6.80
CA ILE A 194 -14.71 -11.53 6.39
C ILE A 194 -14.41 -12.94 5.88
N GLY A 195 -14.72 -13.96 6.68
CA GLY A 195 -14.42 -15.35 6.32
C GLY A 195 -15.16 -15.81 5.06
N ALA A 196 -16.48 -15.58 4.99
CA ALA A 196 -17.33 -16.05 3.90
C ALA A 196 -17.16 -15.25 2.60
N SER A 197 -16.89 -13.94 2.68
CA SER A 197 -16.62 -13.13 1.48
C SER A 197 -15.28 -13.49 0.85
N ASN A 198 -14.33 -13.97 1.66
CA ASN A 198 -12.97 -14.34 1.28
C ASN A 198 -12.32 -13.36 0.30
N SER A 199 -12.57 -12.06 0.47
CA SER A 199 -11.99 -11.04 -0.42
C SER A 199 -10.47 -11.14 -0.38
N PRO A 200 -9.77 -10.86 -1.50
CA PRO A 200 -8.31 -10.93 -1.55
C PRO A 200 -7.67 -10.21 -0.36
N SER A 201 -6.78 -10.91 0.34
CA SER A 201 -5.90 -10.29 1.33
C SER A 201 -4.78 -9.55 0.61
N TYR A 202 -3.99 -8.79 1.35
CA TYR A 202 -2.91 -8.01 0.74
C TYR A 202 -1.85 -8.90 0.09
N VAL A 203 -1.54 -10.03 0.74
CA VAL A 203 -0.55 -10.99 0.23
C VAL A 203 -1.05 -11.86 -0.91
N TRP A 204 -2.35 -11.83 -1.22
CA TRP A 204 -2.85 -12.35 -2.50
C TRP A 204 -2.20 -11.59 -3.66
N ASN A 205 -2.39 -10.27 -3.67
CA ASN A 205 -1.87 -9.38 -4.70
C ASN A 205 -0.33 -9.40 -4.71
N SER A 206 0.33 -9.39 -3.55
CA SER A 206 1.81 -9.43 -3.51
C SER A 206 2.40 -10.77 -3.96
N ASN A 207 1.72 -11.90 -3.75
CA ASN A 207 2.18 -13.18 -4.29
C ASN A 207 2.06 -13.22 -5.82
N GLU A 208 1.00 -12.64 -6.39
CA GLU A 208 0.88 -12.49 -7.84
C GLU A 208 1.96 -11.55 -8.41
N TRP A 209 2.26 -10.46 -7.71
CA TRP A 209 3.39 -9.58 -8.03
C TRP A 209 4.72 -10.33 -8.02
N LEU A 210 4.97 -11.19 -7.02
CA LEU A 210 6.18 -12.02 -6.97
C LEU A 210 6.26 -12.96 -8.17
N CYS A 211 5.15 -13.60 -8.54
CA CYS A 211 5.10 -14.46 -9.72
C CYS A 211 5.41 -13.67 -11.00
N ALA A 212 4.82 -12.50 -11.15
CA ALA A 212 5.07 -11.63 -12.30
C ALA A 212 6.55 -11.24 -12.43
N GLN A 213 7.18 -10.81 -11.33
CA GLN A 213 8.58 -10.41 -11.35
C GLN A 213 9.56 -11.59 -11.52
N LEU A 214 9.21 -12.78 -11.01
CA LEU A 214 10.00 -14.01 -11.18
C LEU A 214 9.76 -14.70 -12.54
N GLY A 215 8.83 -14.20 -13.35
CA GLY A 215 8.46 -14.80 -14.63
C GLY A 215 7.67 -16.11 -14.51
N TRP A 216 6.99 -16.32 -13.39
CA TRP A 216 6.12 -17.49 -13.16
C TRP A 216 4.67 -17.18 -13.50
N ARG A 217 3.95 -18.19 -13.97
CA ARG A 217 2.52 -18.10 -14.27
C ARG A 217 1.74 -18.74 -13.16
N VAL A 218 0.85 -17.95 -12.55
CA VAL A 218 -0.07 -18.43 -11.53
C VAL A 218 -1.01 -19.49 -12.12
N ARG A 219 -1.15 -20.62 -11.42
CA ARG A 219 -2.08 -21.72 -11.73
C ARG A 219 -3.31 -21.67 -10.84
N ASP A 220 -3.11 -21.51 -9.54
CA ASP A 220 -4.19 -21.47 -8.53
C ASP A 220 -3.76 -20.62 -7.33
N ILE A 221 -4.74 -19.97 -6.69
CA ILE A 221 -4.52 -19.24 -5.43
C ILE A 221 -5.61 -19.64 -4.46
N ARG A 222 -5.18 -20.20 -3.32
CA ARG A 222 -6.07 -20.56 -2.21
C ARG A 222 -5.81 -19.65 -1.03
N GLN A 223 -6.88 -19.18 -0.41
CA GLN A 223 -6.81 -18.30 0.75
C GLN A 223 -7.73 -18.78 1.86
N GLN A 224 -7.24 -18.69 3.10
CA GLN A 224 -8.05 -18.78 4.30
C GLN A 224 -7.88 -17.51 5.14
N LEU A 225 -9.00 -16.93 5.58
CA LEU A 225 -9.04 -15.79 6.49
C LEU A 225 -9.55 -16.23 7.84
N LEU A 226 -8.72 -16.07 8.87
CA LEU A 226 -9.02 -16.47 10.25
C LEU A 226 -9.02 -15.25 11.16
N PRO A 227 -9.93 -15.14 12.13
CA PRO A 227 -9.85 -14.09 13.13
C PRO A 227 -8.62 -14.32 14.00
N THR A 228 -7.91 -13.24 14.33
CA THR A 228 -6.99 -13.26 15.48
C THR A 228 -7.76 -12.92 16.73
N THR A 229 -7.39 -13.49 17.86
CA THR A 229 -8.04 -13.22 19.16
C THR A 229 -7.01 -13.01 20.24
N HIS A 230 -7.43 -12.44 21.37
CA HIS A 230 -6.63 -12.31 22.57
C HIS A 230 -7.46 -12.75 23.80
N THR A 231 -6.76 -13.20 24.85
CA THR A 231 -7.37 -13.64 26.11
C THR A 231 -7.81 -12.49 27.01
N GLY A 232 -7.25 -11.29 26.81
CA GLY A 232 -7.66 -10.05 27.46
C GLY A 232 -8.33 -9.07 26.50
N THR A 233 -8.90 -7.99 27.06
CA THR A 233 -9.40 -6.85 26.28
C THR A 233 -8.23 -6.04 25.72
N LEU A 234 -8.31 -5.65 24.45
CA LEU A 234 -7.37 -4.73 23.81
C LEU A 234 -8.10 -3.44 23.38
N ARG A 235 -7.37 -2.34 23.21
CA ARG A 235 -7.93 -1.09 22.69
C ARG A 235 -7.51 -0.91 21.23
N SER A 236 -8.45 -0.54 20.36
CA SER A 236 -8.12 0.02 19.05
C SER A 236 -8.19 1.55 19.12
N ALA A 237 -7.03 2.20 19.02
CA ALA A 237 -6.94 3.64 18.83
C ALA A 237 -7.55 4.08 17.50
N SER A 238 -7.33 3.30 16.43
CA SER A 238 -7.82 3.59 15.08
C SER A 238 -9.35 3.61 14.97
N LEU A 239 -10.04 2.83 15.80
CA LEU A 239 -11.51 2.76 15.85
C LEU A 239 -12.10 3.43 17.10
N GLY A 240 -11.26 3.90 18.03
CA GLY A 240 -11.69 4.55 19.27
C GLY A 240 -12.50 3.66 20.22
N ARG A 241 -12.28 2.34 20.22
CA ARG A 241 -13.08 1.37 21.00
C ARG A 241 -12.24 0.27 21.65
N GLU A 242 -12.80 -0.35 22.69
CA GLU A 242 -12.26 -1.57 23.27
C GLU A 242 -12.76 -2.81 22.51
N VAL A 243 -11.92 -3.84 22.45
CA VAL A 243 -12.17 -5.14 21.83
C VAL A 243 -12.05 -6.19 22.93
N PRO A 244 -13.18 -6.76 23.41
CA PRO A 244 -13.17 -7.69 24.53
C PRO A 244 -12.52 -9.03 24.13
N ALA A 245 -12.08 -9.78 25.13
CA ALA A 245 -11.50 -11.10 24.94
C ALA A 245 -12.39 -12.01 24.08
N GLY A 246 -11.78 -12.77 23.17
CA GLY A 246 -12.48 -13.65 22.24
C GLY A 246 -13.12 -12.97 21.01
N HIS A 247 -13.27 -11.64 20.99
CA HIS A 247 -13.61 -10.93 19.75
C HIS A 247 -12.39 -10.83 18.84
N ALA A 248 -12.63 -10.61 17.54
CA ALA A 248 -11.58 -10.48 16.55
C ALA A 248 -10.71 -9.25 16.85
N THR A 249 -9.45 -9.47 17.18
CA THR A 249 -8.44 -8.42 17.29
C THR A 249 -7.87 -8.02 15.93
N GLY A 250 -8.27 -8.73 14.87
CA GLY A 250 -7.75 -8.59 13.52
C GLY A 250 -7.92 -9.88 12.72
N MET A 251 -7.06 -10.07 11.72
CA MET A 251 -7.14 -11.16 10.76
C MET A 251 -5.76 -11.76 10.48
N LYS A 252 -5.70 -13.09 10.43
CA LYS A 252 -4.63 -13.87 9.82
C LYS A 252 -5.11 -14.37 8.46
N ALA A 253 -4.44 -13.97 7.40
CA ALA A 253 -4.58 -14.56 6.08
C ALA A 253 -3.48 -15.61 5.86
N VAL A 254 -3.84 -16.76 5.30
CA VAL A 254 -2.88 -17.73 4.75
C VAL A 254 -3.19 -17.86 3.27
N VAL A 255 -2.25 -17.47 2.43
CA VAL A 255 -2.38 -17.54 0.97
C VAL A 255 -1.37 -18.54 0.43
N VAL A 256 -1.83 -19.46 -0.41
CA VAL A 256 -1.00 -20.43 -1.13
C VAL A 256 -1.20 -20.18 -2.62
N THR A 257 -0.15 -19.71 -3.28
CA THR A 257 -0.11 -19.41 -4.72
C THR A 257 0.71 -20.48 -5.43
N GLU A 258 0.06 -21.29 -6.24
CA GLU A 258 0.67 -22.38 -6.99
C GLU A 258 0.97 -21.90 -8.42
N THR A 259 2.14 -22.26 -8.96
CA THR A 259 2.55 -21.85 -10.31
C THR A 259 2.51 -23.02 -11.30
N HIS A 260 2.49 -22.70 -12.60
CA HIS A 260 2.64 -23.70 -13.66
C HIS A 260 4.05 -24.29 -13.72
N GLU A 261 5.06 -23.50 -13.34
CA GLU A 261 6.47 -23.87 -13.40
C GLU A 261 6.87 -24.83 -12.26
N GLY A 262 6.05 -24.95 -11.21
CA GLY A 262 6.25 -25.87 -10.08
C GLY A 262 6.34 -25.19 -8.71
N PRO A 263 7.11 -24.10 -8.54
CA PRO A 263 7.25 -23.44 -7.25
C PRO A 263 5.92 -22.97 -6.65
N VAL A 264 5.83 -22.93 -5.32
CA VAL A 264 4.66 -22.44 -4.60
C VAL A 264 5.06 -21.32 -3.64
N ILE A 265 4.26 -20.26 -3.56
CA ILE A 265 4.43 -19.18 -2.59
C ILE A 265 3.37 -19.34 -1.49
N GLU A 266 3.80 -19.51 -0.25
CA GLU A 266 2.92 -19.60 0.93
C GLU A 266 3.17 -18.42 1.86
N THR A 267 2.18 -17.56 2.04
CA THR A 267 2.33 -16.34 2.83
C THR A 267 1.33 -16.29 3.97
N HIS A 268 1.85 -16.16 5.19
CA HIS A 268 1.10 -15.95 6.42
C HIS A 268 1.15 -14.46 6.75
N CYS A 269 0.00 -13.79 6.68
CA CYS A 269 -0.11 -12.35 6.85
C CYS A 269 -1.05 -12.03 8.01
N VAL A 270 -0.55 -11.33 9.03
CA VAL A 270 -1.31 -11.04 10.25
C VAL A 270 -1.42 -9.54 10.45
N GLY A 271 -2.63 -9.00 10.32
CA GLY A 271 -2.94 -7.62 10.73
C GLY A 271 -3.85 -7.64 11.94
N LYS A 272 -3.36 -7.19 13.10
CA LYS A 272 -4.12 -7.26 14.37
C LYS A 272 -3.74 -6.16 15.35
N LEU A 273 -4.58 -5.98 16.38
CA LEU A 273 -4.19 -5.26 17.59
C LEU A 273 -3.14 -6.05 18.36
N TYR A 274 -2.14 -5.35 18.87
CA TYR A 274 -1.05 -5.95 19.62
C TYR A 274 -1.31 -5.99 21.12
N ALA A 275 -0.99 -7.14 21.72
CA ALA A 275 -0.78 -7.24 23.15
C ALA A 275 0.60 -6.64 23.54
N PRO A 276 0.82 -6.34 24.83
CA PRO A 276 2.12 -5.82 25.29
C PRO A 276 3.29 -6.72 24.89
N GLY A 277 4.31 -6.13 24.27
CA GLY A 277 5.52 -6.83 23.83
C GLY A 277 5.44 -7.45 22.43
N GLU A 278 4.28 -7.43 21.77
CA GLU A 278 4.19 -7.83 20.36
C GLU A 278 4.79 -6.75 19.45
N VAL A 279 5.35 -7.20 18.33
CA VAL A 279 6.07 -6.38 17.35
C VAL A 279 5.73 -6.83 15.94
N ASP A 280 6.00 -5.95 14.98
CA ASP A 280 5.91 -6.29 13.56
C ASP A 280 6.93 -7.36 13.19
N LEU A 281 6.58 -8.18 12.20
CA LEU A 281 7.38 -9.29 11.70
C LEU A 281 7.46 -9.22 10.17
N ASN A 282 8.62 -9.55 9.63
CA ASN A 282 8.78 -9.88 8.22
C ASN A 282 9.92 -10.89 8.09
N GLU A 283 9.56 -12.16 7.95
CA GLU A 283 10.49 -13.27 7.77
C GLU A 283 10.10 -14.04 6.51
N TRP A 284 11.09 -14.34 5.68
CA TRP A 284 10.89 -15.09 4.45
C TRP A 284 11.93 -16.20 4.35
N THR A 285 11.50 -17.37 3.89
CA THR A 285 12.37 -18.50 3.59
C THR A 285 12.16 -18.95 2.15
N LEU A 286 13.23 -18.89 1.35
CA LEU A 286 13.29 -19.55 0.06
C LEU A 286 13.78 -20.97 0.32
N ARG A 287 12.89 -21.95 0.14
CA ARG A 287 13.21 -23.38 0.27
C ARG A 287 13.62 -23.93 -1.09
N GLY A 288 14.73 -24.67 -1.12
CA GLY A 288 15.27 -25.27 -2.32
C GLY A 288 16.76 -25.53 -2.19
N GLU A 289 17.56 -24.97 -3.09
CA GLU A 289 19.02 -25.10 -3.05
C GLU A 289 19.69 -23.72 -3.27
N PRO A 290 20.38 -23.17 -2.26
CA PRO A 290 20.28 -23.54 -0.84
C PRO A 290 18.96 -23.04 -0.24
N ASP A 291 18.59 -23.57 0.93
CA ASP A 291 17.59 -22.92 1.79
C ASP A 291 18.15 -21.60 2.33
N THR A 292 17.41 -20.51 2.17
CA THR A 292 17.81 -19.17 2.67
C THR A 292 16.66 -18.51 3.43
N THR A 293 16.90 -18.14 4.68
CA THR A 293 15.96 -17.38 5.52
C THR A 293 16.47 -15.96 5.76
N VAL A 294 15.60 -14.97 5.57
CA VAL A 294 15.82 -13.56 5.91
C VAL A 294 14.80 -13.10 6.95
N THR A 295 15.27 -12.38 7.96
CA THR A 295 14.41 -11.80 9.00
C THR A 295 14.70 -10.30 9.12
N ILE A 296 13.66 -9.48 8.93
CA ILE A 296 13.72 -8.06 9.28
C ILE A 296 13.30 -7.93 10.73
N ARG A 297 14.23 -7.48 11.58
CA ARG A 297 13.98 -7.35 13.03
C ARG A 297 13.11 -6.12 13.28
N GLN A 298 11.85 -6.35 13.67
CA GLN A 298 10.90 -5.30 14.07
C GLN A 298 10.80 -4.19 13.01
N PRO A 299 10.36 -4.50 11.78
CA PRO A 299 10.28 -3.51 10.72
C PRO A 299 9.41 -2.33 11.15
N ALA A 300 9.89 -1.10 10.90
CA ALA A 300 9.10 0.11 11.07
C ALA A 300 8.11 0.27 9.89
N THR A 301 7.17 -0.67 9.78
CA THR A 301 6.30 -0.88 8.62
C THR A 301 5.63 0.39 8.08
N PRO A 302 5.09 1.31 8.92
CA PRO A 302 4.49 2.55 8.41
C PRO A 302 5.50 3.51 7.78
N ALA A 303 6.67 3.66 8.39
CA ALA A 303 7.74 4.52 7.86
C ALA A 303 8.32 3.95 6.56
N LEU A 304 8.50 2.63 6.50
CA LEU A 304 8.98 1.90 5.33
C LEU A 304 7.99 1.99 4.16
N THR A 305 6.68 1.94 4.44
CA THR A 305 5.62 2.19 3.45
C THR A 305 5.78 3.56 2.81
N CYS A 306 5.84 4.61 3.62
CA CYS A 306 5.91 5.98 3.13
C CYS A 306 7.22 6.26 2.37
N ALA A 307 8.36 5.80 2.91
CA ALA A 307 9.66 6.03 2.30
C ALA A 307 9.79 5.38 0.92
N THR A 308 9.26 4.17 0.76
CA THR A 308 9.31 3.44 -0.52
C THR A 308 8.46 4.15 -1.59
N VAL A 309 7.26 4.62 -1.24
CA VAL A 309 6.42 5.43 -2.12
C VAL A 309 7.16 6.68 -2.62
N LEU A 310 7.82 7.41 -1.72
CA LEU A 310 8.60 8.59 -2.13
C LEU A 310 9.78 8.23 -3.03
N ASN A 311 10.50 7.16 -2.70
CA ASN A 311 11.62 6.69 -3.52
C ASN A 311 11.19 6.17 -4.90
N ARG A 312 9.91 5.81 -5.09
CA ARG A 312 9.34 5.40 -6.38
C ARG A 312 9.02 6.57 -7.31
N LEU A 313 8.90 7.81 -6.81
CA LEU A 313 8.39 8.92 -7.64
C LEU A 313 9.21 9.20 -8.91
N PRO A 314 10.56 9.19 -8.90
CA PRO A 314 11.31 9.41 -10.14
C PRO A 314 11.05 8.31 -11.19
N GLN A 315 10.90 7.06 -10.75
CA GLN A 315 10.58 5.93 -11.64
C GLN A 315 9.15 6.04 -12.17
N LEU A 316 8.20 6.50 -11.34
CA LEU A 316 6.82 6.75 -11.75
C LEU A 316 6.75 7.80 -12.87
N LEU A 317 7.48 8.91 -12.74
CA LEU A 317 7.54 9.96 -13.76
C LEU A 317 8.19 9.49 -15.06
N ALA A 318 9.19 8.61 -14.97
CA ALA A 318 9.90 8.07 -16.12
C ALA A 318 9.20 6.87 -16.79
N ALA A 319 8.21 6.27 -16.11
CA ALA A 319 7.50 5.11 -16.60
C ALA A 319 6.57 5.47 -17.77
N PRO A 320 6.31 4.52 -18.69
CA PRO A 320 5.38 4.76 -19.79
C PRO A 320 3.95 4.92 -19.26
N PRO A 321 3.09 5.69 -19.95
CA PRO A 321 1.70 5.88 -19.55
C PRO A 321 0.91 4.57 -19.42
N GLY A 322 -0.07 4.59 -18.52
CA GLY A 322 -0.93 3.44 -18.21
C GLY A 322 -0.97 3.09 -16.72
N PHE A 323 -1.62 1.99 -16.39
CA PHE A 323 -1.51 1.38 -15.07
C PHE A 323 -0.28 0.47 -15.13
N VAL A 324 0.80 0.85 -14.47
CA VAL A 324 2.07 0.11 -14.53
C VAL A 324 2.47 -0.33 -13.13
N THR A 325 2.22 -1.60 -12.83
CA THR A 325 2.61 -2.23 -11.57
C THR A 325 4.12 -2.28 -11.43
N THR A 326 4.62 -2.20 -10.18
CA THR A 326 6.03 -1.95 -9.89
C THR A 326 6.96 -3.14 -10.14
N ASP A 327 6.43 -4.33 -10.49
CA ASP A 327 7.20 -5.47 -10.98
C ASP A 327 7.86 -5.15 -12.33
N ARG A 328 7.25 -4.24 -13.11
CA ARG A 328 7.77 -3.74 -14.39
C ARG A 328 8.77 -2.60 -14.23
N PHE A 329 9.04 -2.15 -13.00
CA PHE A 329 10.09 -1.19 -12.70
C PHE A 329 11.33 -1.94 -12.22
N THR A 330 12.51 -1.33 -12.37
CA THR A 330 13.66 -1.75 -11.56
C THR A 330 13.34 -1.54 -10.07
N PRO A 331 13.99 -2.23 -9.12
CA PRO A 331 13.73 -2.04 -7.70
C PRO A 331 13.79 -0.57 -7.28
N ALA A 332 13.01 -0.17 -6.27
CA ALA A 332 13.07 1.19 -5.73
C ALA A 332 14.51 1.51 -5.29
N THR A 333 15.04 2.64 -5.74
CA THR A 333 16.37 3.12 -5.32
C THR A 333 16.25 4.21 -4.28
N TYR A 334 17.26 4.37 -3.42
CA TYR A 334 17.29 5.49 -2.49
C TYR A 334 17.41 6.82 -3.23
N VAL A 335 16.48 7.73 -2.98
CA VAL A 335 16.44 9.06 -3.62
C VAL A 335 16.75 10.15 -2.60
N SER A 336 17.88 10.87 -2.75
CA SER A 336 18.21 11.97 -1.83
C SER A 336 17.34 13.20 -2.03
N ARG A 337 16.92 13.50 -3.27
CA ARG A 337 16.09 14.65 -3.61
C ARG A 337 15.03 14.32 -4.65
N LEU A 338 13.81 14.74 -4.39
CA LEU A 338 12.65 14.60 -5.27
C LEU A 338 12.57 15.81 -6.20
N GLU A 339 13.41 15.78 -7.23
CA GLU A 339 13.50 16.79 -8.28
C GLU A 339 13.21 16.17 -9.65
N THR A 340 12.62 16.95 -10.55
CA THR A 340 12.39 16.57 -11.95
C THR A 340 12.94 17.65 -12.89
N GLU A 341 13.11 17.31 -14.16
CA GLU A 341 13.44 18.28 -15.20
C GLU A 341 12.27 19.27 -15.39
N ALA A 342 12.62 20.53 -15.63
CA ALA A 342 11.66 21.61 -15.87
C ALA A 342 11.05 21.54 -17.27
#